data_AF-A0A8H7I8Z5-F1
#
_entry.id   AF-A0A8H7I8Z5-F1
#
_cell.length_a   1.000
_cell.length_b   1.000
_cell.length_c   1.000
_cell.angle_alpha   90.00
_cell.angle_beta   90.00
_cell.angle_gamma   90.00
#
_symmetry.space_group_name_H-M   'P 1'
#
loop_
_entity.id
_entity.type
_entity.pdbx_description
1 polymer ?
#
loop_
_entity_poly.entity_id
_entity_poly.type
_entity_poly.pdbx_seq_one_letter_code
_entity_poly.pdbx_strand_id
1 'polypeptide(L)'
;MDLISESIKGRLLFAIPKKGRLYEKSIQLLHGADVQYTRSHRLDVALVRNLNIALVFLPAADIPRFVGEGNVDLGITGQDVILEAEMEGHTTQLLKLGFGKCKLQVQVPEKGEFNQLESAKHGLQAGQKTNIEYVGGSVEAACALGLADGIVDLVESGRYYACSRPTRIATLLESEAVLITSSNPNTPTFCCKTNHTAHRRSIGFSEICGLSIQRATRKAGGSDKVTPGRRAATVSPLEDGEWVAVSSMVEATRAADVMDQLVNIGAEDVLIIKLDNCRWSALVATAVAPLVALAQDIVYDAIHNATSIQGTWSSGSQHVRTGPDFANPLNSSFIYPSTAGISYSFTNDGFWEQALYRFEGNASYPQCIKGIVIFQHGTYQLNSNGSISLTPWWQDGRIQVQDPCAPVSNIITLYNQTEYMVQWRIFRDPTYGPKLHLFQYDGAPLAPMFLVADPPNMLPTRVLAVNLTEVVEDPSST
;
A
#
# COMPACT_ATOMS: atom_id res chain seq x y z
N MET A 1 -23.71 -5.27 37.64
CA MET A 1 -23.27 -5.79 36.33
C MET A 1 -22.74 -4.65 35.44
N ASP A 2 -22.38 -3.50 36.01
CA ASP A 2 -22.53 -2.21 35.31
C ASP A 2 -21.22 -1.54 34.91
N LEU A 3 -20.09 -1.92 35.50
CA LEU A 3 -18.78 -1.34 35.13
C LEU A 3 -18.28 -1.82 33.76
N ILE A 4 -18.61 -3.06 33.39
CA ILE A 4 -18.19 -3.64 32.11
C ILE A 4 -19.04 -3.06 30.96
N SER A 5 -20.37 -3.00 31.13
CA SER A 5 -21.27 -2.44 30.12
C SER A 5 -21.00 -0.96 29.87
N GLU A 6 -20.66 -0.19 30.90
CA GLU A 6 -20.29 1.21 30.78
C GLU A 6 -18.95 1.41 30.07
N SER A 7 -17.95 0.56 30.35
CA SER A 7 -16.63 0.61 29.68
C SER A 7 -16.64 0.21 28.20
N ILE A 8 -17.66 -0.55 27.79
CA ILE A 8 -17.86 -1.03 26.41
C ILE A 8 -18.67 -0.03 25.59
N LYS A 9 -19.47 0.82 26.24
CA LYS A 9 -20.41 1.72 25.60
C LYS A 9 -19.70 2.67 24.62
N GLY A 10 -20.10 2.64 23.35
CA GLY A 10 -19.51 3.47 22.29
C GLY A 10 -18.24 2.93 21.64
N ARG A 11 -17.78 1.72 22.00
CA ARG A 11 -16.71 0.98 21.30
C ARG A 11 -17.31 0.02 20.28
N LEU A 12 -16.52 -0.27 19.24
CA LEU A 12 -16.82 -1.37 18.32
C LEU A 12 -16.59 -2.71 19.01
N LEU A 13 -17.57 -3.59 18.98
CA LEU A 13 -17.48 -4.95 19.52
C LEU A 13 -16.95 -5.90 18.46
N PHE A 14 -15.83 -6.55 18.75
CA PHE A 14 -15.20 -7.51 17.85
C PHE A 14 -15.07 -8.88 18.51
N ALA A 15 -15.87 -9.84 18.05
CA ALA A 15 -15.84 -11.23 18.51
C ALA A 15 -14.65 -12.01 17.94
N ILE A 16 -13.93 -12.70 18.82
CA ILE A 16 -12.79 -13.56 18.51
C ILE A 16 -13.02 -14.93 19.16
N PRO A 17 -12.65 -16.05 18.50
CA PRO A 17 -12.75 -17.37 19.09
C PRO A 17 -12.00 -17.44 20.44
N LYS A 18 -12.62 -17.94 21.50
CA LYS A 18 -12.04 -17.98 22.86
C LYS A 18 -10.91 -19.01 22.98
N LYS A 19 -10.96 -20.09 22.22
CA LYS A 19 -10.02 -21.22 22.24
C LYS A 19 -10.01 -21.96 20.89
N GLY A 20 -9.08 -22.89 20.73
CA GLY A 20 -9.00 -23.78 19.57
C GLY A 20 -8.05 -23.28 18.48
N ARG A 21 -8.04 -23.97 17.33
CA ARG A 21 -7.07 -23.74 16.24
C ARG A 21 -7.18 -22.34 15.64
N LEU A 22 -8.40 -21.80 15.55
CA LEU A 22 -8.64 -20.46 15.03
C LEU A 22 -8.15 -19.35 15.98
N TYR A 23 -8.08 -19.61 17.29
CA TYR A 23 -7.71 -18.60 18.28
C TYR A 23 -6.28 -18.10 18.06
N GLU A 24 -5.30 -18.99 18.00
CA GLU A 24 -3.88 -18.61 17.89
C GLU A 24 -3.61 -17.79 16.63
N LYS A 25 -4.16 -18.21 15.50
CA LYS A 25 -4.05 -17.48 14.22
C LYS A 25 -4.78 -16.14 14.25
N SER A 26 -5.93 -16.07 14.92
CA SER A 26 -6.66 -14.81 15.09
C SER A 26 -5.88 -13.82 15.95
N ILE A 27 -5.21 -14.27 17.02
CA ILE A 27 -4.37 -13.40 17.84
C ILE A 27 -3.13 -12.92 17.08
N GLN A 28 -2.47 -13.80 16.31
CA GLN A 28 -1.36 -13.41 15.44
C GLN A 28 -1.81 -12.35 14.42
N LEU A 29 -2.98 -12.52 13.83
CA LEU A 29 -3.59 -11.56 12.91
C LEU A 29 -3.84 -10.20 13.59
N LEU A 30 -4.39 -10.19 14.80
CA LEU A 30 -4.62 -8.96 15.57
C LEU A 30 -3.30 -8.26 15.93
N HIS A 31 -2.26 -9.02 16.29
CA HIS A 31 -0.94 -8.48 16.58
C HIS A 31 -0.31 -7.83 15.34
N GLY A 32 -0.33 -8.51 14.18
CA GLY A 32 0.13 -7.94 12.92
C GLY A 32 -0.68 -6.71 12.48
N ALA A 33 -1.96 -6.64 12.85
CA ALA A 33 -2.81 -5.49 12.62
C ALA A 33 -2.58 -4.33 13.62
N ASP A 34 -1.58 -4.44 14.51
CA ASP A 34 -1.28 -3.50 15.59
C ASP A 34 -2.49 -3.28 16.51
N VAL A 35 -3.19 -4.34 16.92
CA VAL A 35 -4.28 -4.26 17.91
C VAL A 35 -3.70 -4.51 19.29
N GLN A 36 -3.45 -3.44 20.04
CA GLN A 36 -2.79 -3.52 21.33
C GLN A 36 -3.82 -3.65 22.46
N TYR A 37 -3.87 -4.82 23.10
CA TYR A 37 -4.76 -5.07 24.21
C TYR A 37 -4.05 -5.86 25.31
N THR A 38 -4.64 -5.86 26.51
CA THR A 38 -4.18 -6.71 27.61
C THR A 38 -5.37 -7.43 28.19
N ARG A 39 -5.22 -8.73 28.42
CA ARG A 39 -6.29 -9.59 28.88
C ARG A 39 -5.77 -10.57 29.93
N SER A 40 -6.51 -10.72 31.02
CA SER A 40 -6.37 -11.85 31.93
C SER A 40 -7.17 -13.04 31.40
N HIS A 41 -6.65 -14.26 31.55
CA HIS A 41 -7.30 -15.51 31.09
C HIS A 41 -8.73 -15.71 31.62
N ARG A 42 -9.11 -15.05 32.73
CA ARG A 42 -10.44 -15.15 33.34
C ARG A 42 -11.49 -14.23 32.73
N LEU A 43 -11.08 -13.20 32.00
CA LEU A 43 -12.00 -12.21 31.43
C LEU A 43 -12.33 -12.59 30.00
N ASP A 44 -13.58 -12.43 29.59
CA ASP A 44 -14.01 -12.67 28.20
C ASP A 44 -14.08 -11.39 27.37
N VAL A 45 -13.75 -10.24 27.98
CA VAL A 45 -13.68 -8.95 27.28
C VAL A 45 -12.31 -8.33 27.52
N ALA A 46 -11.73 -7.76 26.47
CA ALA A 46 -10.51 -6.98 26.55
C ALA A 46 -10.64 -5.65 25.78
N LEU A 47 -10.30 -4.55 26.45
CA LEU A 47 -10.30 -3.23 25.82
C LEU A 47 -9.00 -3.03 25.03
N VAL A 48 -9.14 -2.58 23.79
CA VAL A 48 -7.99 -2.18 22.98
C VAL A 48 -7.55 -0.79 23.43
N ARG A 49 -6.24 -0.60 23.56
CA ARG A 49 -5.60 0.63 24.06
C ARG A 49 -5.46 1.69 22.99
N ASN A 50 -5.11 1.29 21.77
CA ASN A 50 -4.79 2.19 20.66
C ASN A 50 -5.95 2.41 19.67
N LEU A 51 -7.05 1.65 19.79
CA LEU A 51 -8.23 1.75 18.92
C LEU A 51 -9.51 1.74 19.76
N ASN A 52 -10.58 2.37 19.26
CA ASN A 52 -11.90 2.38 19.90
C ASN A 52 -12.66 1.06 19.69
N ILE A 53 -12.03 -0.05 20.08
CA ILE A 53 -12.51 -1.43 19.89
C ILE A 53 -12.49 -2.12 21.27
N ALA A 54 -13.44 -3.02 21.49
CA ALA A 54 -13.45 -4.00 22.55
C ALA A 54 -13.48 -5.41 21.93
N LEU A 55 -12.49 -6.24 22.28
CA LEU A 55 -12.43 -7.63 21.87
C LEU A 55 -13.30 -8.47 22.81
N VAL A 56 -14.19 -9.26 22.24
CA VAL A 56 -15.08 -10.18 22.97
C VAL A 56 -14.69 -11.61 22.61
N PHE A 57 -14.31 -12.40 23.59
CA PHE A 57 -13.85 -13.77 23.38
C PHE A 57 -15.00 -14.75 23.59
N LEU A 58 -15.51 -15.29 22.49
CA LEU A 58 -16.68 -16.17 22.48
C LEU A 58 -16.32 -17.56 21.95
N PRO A 59 -17.06 -18.62 22.32
CA PRO A 59 -16.99 -19.90 21.61
C PRO A 59 -17.26 -19.69 20.11
N ALA A 60 -16.49 -20.35 19.24
CA ALA A 60 -16.60 -20.14 17.79
C ALA A 60 -18.01 -20.40 17.25
N ALA A 61 -18.70 -21.41 17.79
CA ALA A 61 -20.09 -21.76 17.47
C ALA A 61 -21.09 -20.62 17.72
N ASP A 62 -20.82 -19.78 18.72
CA ASP A 62 -21.75 -18.71 19.10
C ASP A 62 -21.54 -17.44 18.28
N ILE A 63 -20.33 -17.23 17.74
CA ILE A 63 -19.95 -15.99 17.04
C ILE A 63 -20.92 -15.62 15.90
N PRO A 64 -21.33 -16.53 14.98
CA PRO A 64 -22.28 -16.19 13.92
C PRO A 64 -23.61 -15.65 14.47
N ARG A 65 -24.09 -16.23 15.57
CA ARG A 65 -25.35 -15.83 16.20
C ARG A 65 -25.24 -14.44 16.84
N PHE A 66 -24.20 -14.21 17.62
CA PHE A 66 -23.97 -12.90 18.26
C PHE A 66 -23.80 -11.77 17.23
N VAL A 67 -23.12 -12.04 16.11
CA VAL A 67 -22.96 -11.06 15.01
C VAL A 67 -24.26 -10.88 14.23
N GLY A 68 -24.93 -11.96 13.85
CA GLY A 68 -26.16 -11.87 13.07
C GLY A 68 -27.35 -11.26 13.82
N GLU A 69 -27.43 -11.45 15.14
CA GLU A 69 -28.41 -10.77 16.01
C GLU A 69 -28.03 -9.29 16.28
N GLY A 70 -26.85 -8.85 15.86
CA GLY A 70 -26.37 -7.47 16.05
C GLY A 70 -25.97 -7.15 17.49
N ASN A 71 -25.69 -8.16 18.32
CA ASN A 71 -25.14 -8.01 19.67
C ASN A 71 -23.63 -7.66 19.63
N VAL A 72 -22.96 -8.01 18.53
CA VAL A 72 -21.55 -7.74 18.25
C VAL A 72 -21.43 -7.23 16.80
N ASP A 73 -20.57 -6.24 16.55
CA ASP A 73 -20.44 -5.62 15.23
C ASP A 73 -19.65 -6.49 14.24
N LEU A 74 -18.53 -7.08 14.67
CA LEU A 74 -17.63 -7.89 13.84
C LEU A 74 -17.30 -9.24 14.49
N GLY A 75 -16.98 -10.26 13.71
CA GLY A 75 -16.53 -11.56 14.25
C GLY A 75 -15.58 -12.32 13.34
N ILE A 76 -14.65 -13.08 13.91
CA ILE A 76 -13.87 -14.09 13.19
C ILE A 76 -14.42 -15.48 13.51
N THR A 77 -14.81 -16.23 12.49
CA THR A 77 -15.29 -17.61 12.63
C THR A 77 -15.02 -18.43 11.36
N GLY A 78 -15.35 -19.72 11.36
CA GLY A 78 -15.28 -20.59 10.17
C GLY A 78 -16.54 -20.48 9.31
N GLN A 79 -16.42 -20.68 8.00
CA GLN A 79 -17.58 -20.71 7.10
C GLN A 79 -18.55 -21.84 7.44
N ASP A 80 -18.02 -23.03 7.71
CA ASP A 80 -18.72 -24.20 8.25
C ASP A 80 -19.62 -23.85 9.43
N VAL A 81 -19.10 -23.10 10.40
CA VAL A 81 -19.83 -22.72 11.61
C VAL A 81 -20.97 -21.74 11.32
N ILE A 82 -20.84 -20.90 10.29
CA ILE A 82 -21.92 -19.99 9.86
C ILE A 82 -23.08 -20.76 9.23
N LEU A 83 -22.76 -21.77 8.40
CA LEU A 83 -23.75 -22.63 7.76
C LEU A 83 -24.46 -23.49 8.80
N GLU A 84 -23.71 -24.07 9.75
CA GLU A 84 -24.25 -24.89 10.84
C GLU A 84 -25.20 -24.09 11.75
N ALA A 85 -24.91 -22.81 11.97
CA ALA A 85 -25.76 -21.92 12.76
C ALA A 85 -26.95 -21.34 11.96
N GLU A 86 -27.09 -21.63 10.67
CA GLU A 86 -28.12 -21.09 9.76
C GLU A 86 -28.14 -19.54 9.70
N MET A 87 -26.97 -18.89 9.85
CA MET A 87 -26.85 -17.42 9.95
C MET A 87 -26.39 -16.72 8.66
N GLU A 88 -26.38 -17.43 7.51
CA GLU A 88 -25.95 -16.88 6.22
C GLU A 88 -26.76 -15.67 5.76
N GLY A 89 -28.07 -15.64 6.05
CA GLY A 89 -28.95 -14.53 5.68
C GLY A 89 -28.83 -13.29 6.58
N HIS A 90 -28.19 -13.42 7.74
CA HIS A 90 -28.09 -12.37 8.76
C HIS A 90 -26.67 -11.83 8.93
N THR A 91 -25.69 -12.48 8.29
CA THR A 91 -24.27 -12.12 8.37
C THR A 91 -23.71 -11.90 6.98
N THR A 92 -22.81 -10.91 6.85
CA THR A 92 -22.11 -10.62 5.60
C THR A 92 -20.63 -10.94 5.76
N GLN A 93 -20.10 -11.77 4.87
CA GLN A 93 -18.67 -12.11 4.84
C GLN A 93 -17.88 -10.98 4.21
N LEU A 94 -17.01 -10.34 4.99
CA LEU A 94 -16.19 -9.20 4.55
C LEU A 94 -14.87 -9.66 3.92
N LEU A 95 -14.22 -10.65 4.53
CA LEU A 95 -12.88 -11.07 4.13
C LEU A 95 -12.62 -12.54 4.46
N LYS A 96 -12.07 -13.27 3.50
CA LYS A 96 -11.45 -14.59 3.71
C LYS A 96 -10.05 -14.40 4.27
N LEU A 97 -9.78 -14.97 5.44
CA LEU A 97 -8.55 -14.72 6.18
C LEU A 97 -7.39 -15.63 5.75
N GLY A 98 -7.64 -16.64 4.91
CA GLY A 98 -6.62 -17.48 4.31
C GLY A 98 -5.99 -18.54 5.24
N PHE A 99 -6.49 -18.67 6.47
CA PHE A 99 -6.10 -19.73 7.42
C PHE A 99 -7.32 -20.54 7.87
N GLY A 100 -7.09 -21.67 8.56
CA GLY A 100 -8.17 -22.55 9.02
C GLY A 100 -8.89 -23.27 7.89
N LYS A 101 -8.17 -23.58 6.80
CA LYS A 101 -8.74 -24.26 5.64
C LYS A 101 -9.01 -25.73 5.97
N CYS A 102 -10.25 -26.15 5.82
CA CYS A 102 -10.68 -27.53 6.03
C CYS A 102 -11.72 -27.94 4.99
N LYS A 103 -11.90 -29.25 4.83
CA LYS A 103 -12.92 -29.82 3.96
C LYS A 103 -13.85 -30.67 4.81
N LEU A 104 -15.15 -30.41 4.78
CA LEU A 104 -16.15 -31.28 5.36
C LEU A 104 -16.34 -32.47 4.42
N GLN A 105 -15.97 -33.66 4.87
CA GLN A 105 -15.91 -34.83 4.02
C GLN A 105 -16.67 -36.01 4.62
N VAL A 106 -17.31 -36.79 3.74
CA VAL A 106 -17.88 -38.08 4.08
C VAL A 106 -16.77 -39.13 4.01
N GLN A 107 -16.60 -39.83 5.12
CA GLN A 107 -15.55 -40.79 5.37
C GLN A 107 -16.16 -42.13 5.79
N VAL A 108 -15.65 -43.23 5.23
CA VAL A 108 -16.10 -44.58 5.57
C VAL A 108 -14.91 -45.47 5.87
N PRO A 109 -15.05 -46.58 6.61
CA PRO A 109 -13.96 -47.52 6.85
C PRO A 109 -13.35 -48.06 5.53
N GLU A 110 -12.02 -48.20 5.46
CA GLU A 110 -11.31 -48.74 4.27
C GLU A 110 -11.76 -50.15 3.87
N LYS A 111 -12.23 -50.96 4.83
CA LYS A 111 -12.80 -52.31 4.59
C LYS A 111 -14.33 -52.32 4.52
N GLY A 112 -14.96 -51.16 4.39
CA GLY A 112 -16.42 -51.04 4.31
C GLY A 112 -16.98 -51.38 2.93
N GLU A 113 -18.29 -51.64 2.87
CA GLU A 113 -19.01 -51.97 1.62
C GLU A 113 -19.17 -50.77 0.68
N PHE A 114 -19.00 -49.55 1.19
CA PHE A 114 -19.21 -48.31 0.45
C PHE A 114 -17.87 -47.75 -0.06
N ASN A 115 -17.68 -47.66 -1.38
CA ASN A 115 -16.42 -47.16 -1.98
C ASN A 115 -16.59 -45.94 -2.90
N GLN A 116 -17.83 -45.61 -3.30
CA GLN A 116 -18.15 -44.47 -4.16
C GLN A 116 -19.51 -43.87 -3.77
N LEU A 117 -19.69 -42.57 -3.99
CA LEU A 117 -20.99 -41.90 -3.80
C LEU A 117 -22.07 -42.48 -4.72
N GLU A 118 -21.66 -43.06 -5.85
CA GLU A 118 -22.53 -43.76 -6.81
C GLU A 118 -22.97 -45.14 -6.32
N SER A 119 -22.15 -45.84 -5.53
CA SER A 119 -22.55 -47.06 -4.80
C SER A 119 -23.49 -46.70 -3.63
N ALA A 120 -23.35 -45.50 -3.08
CA ALA A 120 -24.36 -44.89 -2.23
C ALA A 120 -25.62 -44.45 -3.03
N LYS A 121 -25.60 -44.25 -4.36
CA LYS A 121 -26.81 -44.08 -5.18
C LYS A 121 -27.49 -45.40 -5.56
N HIS A 122 -26.73 -46.49 -5.65
CA HIS A 122 -27.29 -47.83 -5.84
C HIS A 122 -27.85 -48.44 -4.53
N GLY A 123 -27.55 -47.82 -3.38
CA GLY A 123 -28.18 -48.12 -2.08
C GLY A 123 -29.17 -47.07 -1.61
N LEU A 124 -28.82 -45.78 -1.65
CA LEU A 124 -29.74 -44.66 -1.41
C LEU A 124 -30.37 -44.24 -2.73
N GLN A 125 -31.48 -44.90 -3.05
CA GLN A 125 -32.49 -44.28 -3.90
C GLN A 125 -32.78 -42.88 -3.36
N ALA A 126 -32.96 -41.89 -4.25
CA ALA A 126 -33.45 -40.57 -3.87
C ALA A 126 -34.75 -40.74 -3.06
N GLY A 127 -34.66 -40.66 -1.72
CA GLY A 127 -35.75 -40.99 -0.79
C GLY A 127 -35.43 -41.95 0.36
N GLN A 128 -34.29 -42.63 0.42
CA GLN A 128 -33.89 -43.36 1.63
C GLN A 128 -33.34 -42.41 2.70
N LYS A 129 -33.90 -42.47 3.91
CA LYS A 129 -33.48 -41.67 5.06
C LYS A 129 -32.21 -42.27 5.67
N THR A 130 -31.05 -41.64 5.47
CA THR A 130 -29.88 -41.87 6.32
C THR A 130 -30.20 -41.38 7.74
N ASN A 131 -29.91 -42.19 8.76
CA ASN A 131 -30.00 -41.74 10.16
C ASN A 131 -28.74 -40.95 10.49
N ILE A 132 -28.89 -39.69 10.89
CA ILE A 132 -27.79 -38.82 11.28
C ILE A 132 -27.79 -38.68 12.79
N GLU A 133 -26.73 -39.15 13.44
CA GLU A 133 -26.53 -38.99 14.88
C GLU A 133 -25.40 -37.99 15.16
N TYR A 134 -25.70 -36.97 15.96
CA TYR A 134 -24.75 -35.94 16.34
C TYR A 134 -23.95 -36.40 17.56
N VAL A 135 -22.62 -36.34 17.47
CA VAL A 135 -21.70 -36.71 18.56
C VAL A 135 -20.86 -35.49 18.92
N GLY A 136 -20.71 -35.21 20.22
CA GLY A 136 -20.02 -34.02 20.74
C GLY A 136 -18.50 -33.98 20.54
N GLY A 137 -17.90 -34.94 19.83
CA GLY A 137 -16.47 -34.99 19.55
C GLY A 137 -15.95 -36.41 19.28
N SER A 138 -14.71 -36.50 18.79
CA SER A 138 -14.05 -37.78 18.49
C SER A 138 -14.87 -38.72 17.59
N VAL A 139 -15.53 -38.13 16.58
CA VAL A 139 -16.39 -38.86 15.63
C VAL A 139 -15.66 -40.01 14.92
N GLU A 140 -14.35 -39.89 14.71
CA GLU A 140 -13.51 -40.96 14.16
C GLU A 140 -13.62 -42.29 14.94
N ALA A 141 -13.80 -42.23 16.26
CA ALA A 141 -13.95 -43.41 17.10
C ALA A 141 -15.30 -44.11 16.88
N ALA A 142 -16.34 -43.39 16.44
CA ALA A 142 -17.67 -43.96 16.23
C ALA A 142 -17.65 -45.08 15.17
N CYS A 143 -16.91 -44.89 14.07
CA CYS A 143 -16.70 -45.94 13.07
C CYS A 143 -15.88 -47.11 13.62
N ALA A 144 -14.81 -46.84 14.37
CA ALA A 144 -13.96 -47.89 14.94
C ALA A 144 -14.71 -48.77 15.96
N LEU A 145 -15.68 -48.19 16.68
CA LEU A 145 -16.51 -48.87 17.67
C LEU A 145 -17.78 -49.50 17.07
N GLY A 146 -18.01 -49.38 15.76
CA GLY A 146 -19.19 -49.91 15.08
C GLY A 146 -20.49 -49.18 15.42
N LEU A 147 -20.41 -47.92 15.85
CA LEU A 147 -21.57 -47.06 16.12
C LEU A 147 -22.12 -46.41 14.85
N ALA A 148 -21.30 -46.28 13.80
CA ALA A 148 -21.70 -45.68 12.53
C ALA A 148 -20.98 -46.33 11.34
N ASP A 149 -21.69 -46.47 10.22
CA ASP A 149 -21.17 -47.01 8.95
C ASP A 149 -20.23 -46.02 8.23
N GLY A 150 -20.34 -44.74 8.56
CA GLY A 150 -19.52 -43.66 8.05
C GLY A 150 -19.67 -42.40 8.90
N ILE A 151 -18.75 -41.45 8.73
CA ILE A 151 -18.72 -40.19 9.47
C ILE A 151 -18.65 -39.01 8.51
N VAL A 152 -19.14 -37.87 8.99
CA VAL A 152 -18.96 -36.57 8.35
C VAL A 152 -18.12 -35.73 9.29
N ASP A 153 -16.90 -35.39 8.88
CA ASP A 153 -15.98 -34.62 9.72
C ASP A 153 -15.12 -33.66 8.89
N LEU A 154 -14.55 -32.67 9.56
CA LEU A 154 -13.66 -31.67 8.99
C LEU A 154 -12.23 -32.23 8.88
N VAL A 155 -11.76 -32.35 7.64
CA VAL A 155 -10.42 -32.83 7.33
C VAL A 155 -9.52 -31.67 6.92
N GLU A 156 -8.37 -31.54 7.60
CA GLU A 156 -7.31 -30.58 7.29
C GLU A 156 -6.19 -31.29 6.51
N SER A 157 -5.61 -30.63 5.50
CA SER A 157 -4.52 -31.18 4.69
C SER A 157 -3.30 -31.52 5.57
N GLY A 158 -2.95 -32.81 5.69
CA GLY A 158 -1.68 -33.25 6.27
C GLY A 158 -1.74 -33.87 7.67
N ARG A 159 -2.89 -33.87 8.36
CA ARG A 159 -3.09 -34.71 9.56
C ARG A 159 -3.93 -35.93 9.21
N TYR A 160 -3.26 -36.98 8.77
CA TYR A 160 -3.84 -38.31 8.66
C TYR A 160 -3.78 -38.95 10.06
N TYR A 161 -4.89 -39.02 10.78
CA TYR A 161 -4.93 -39.84 11.99
C TYR A 161 -4.84 -41.31 11.55
N ALA A 162 -3.66 -41.87 11.79
CA ALA A 162 -3.22 -43.18 11.31
C ALA A 162 -3.88 -44.37 12.03
N CYS A 163 -4.87 -44.17 12.90
CA CYS A 163 -5.39 -45.24 13.75
C CYS A 163 -6.69 -45.91 13.27
N SER A 164 -7.32 -45.45 12.19
CA SER A 164 -8.45 -46.18 11.59
C SER A 164 -8.79 -45.60 10.22
N ARG A 165 -7.90 -45.76 9.22
CA ARG A 165 -7.94 -45.06 7.92
C ARG A 165 -9.34 -45.12 7.26
N PRO A 166 -10.11 -44.04 7.27
CA PRO A 166 -11.34 -43.97 6.51
C PRO A 166 -11.01 -43.53 5.07
N THR A 167 -11.64 -44.15 4.09
CA THR A 167 -11.58 -43.70 2.70
C THR A 167 -12.51 -42.50 2.54
N ARG A 168 -11.99 -41.43 1.92
CA ARG A 168 -12.75 -40.21 1.60
C ARG A 168 -13.55 -40.42 0.33
N ILE A 169 -14.88 -40.33 0.42
CA ILE A 169 -15.76 -40.59 -0.72
C ILE A 169 -16.27 -39.30 -1.35
N ALA A 170 -16.65 -38.30 -0.54
CA ALA A 170 -17.14 -37.02 -1.03
C ALA A 170 -16.69 -35.86 -0.16
N THR A 171 -16.58 -34.70 -0.80
CA THR A 171 -16.44 -33.40 -0.13
C THR A 171 -17.78 -32.68 -0.21
N LEU A 172 -18.33 -32.32 0.95
CA LEU A 172 -19.60 -31.60 1.08
C LEU A 172 -19.37 -30.09 1.03
N LEU A 173 -18.33 -29.62 1.71
CA LEU A 173 -18.03 -28.20 1.88
C LEU A 173 -16.52 -27.99 1.97
N GLU A 174 -16.03 -26.92 1.35
CA GLU A 174 -14.72 -26.34 1.67
C GLU A 174 -14.93 -25.12 2.56
N SER A 175 -14.27 -25.09 3.71
CA SER A 175 -14.39 -24.00 4.70
C SER A 175 -13.03 -23.36 4.96
N GLU A 176 -13.05 -22.07 5.28
CA GLU A 176 -11.90 -21.32 5.79
C GLU A 176 -12.35 -20.29 6.84
N ALA A 177 -11.39 -19.72 7.57
CA ALA A 177 -11.69 -18.65 8.50
C ALA A 177 -12.07 -17.36 7.76
N VAL A 178 -13.17 -16.74 8.20
CA VAL A 178 -13.73 -15.52 7.60
C VAL A 178 -13.99 -14.45 8.65
N LEU A 179 -13.86 -13.19 8.23
CA LEU A 179 -14.33 -12.03 8.95
C LEU A 179 -15.78 -11.74 8.54
N ILE A 180 -16.68 -11.70 9.50
CA ILE A 180 -18.11 -11.42 9.30
C ILE A 180 -18.54 -10.13 9.99
N THR A 181 -19.59 -9.52 9.44
CA THR A 181 -20.33 -8.40 10.03
C THR A 181 -21.82 -8.73 10.05
N SER A 182 -22.58 -8.06 10.92
CA SER A 182 -24.05 -8.13 10.89
C SER A 182 -24.58 -7.51 9.60
N SER A 183 -25.60 -8.12 8.99
CA SER A 183 -26.33 -7.52 7.87
C SER A 183 -27.29 -6.42 8.33
N ASN A 184 -27.73 -6.45 9.59
CA ASN A 184 -28.57 -5.42 10.22
C ASN A 184 -27.90 -4.91 11.51
N PRO A 185 -26.92 -4.01 11.42
CA PRO A 185 -26.24 -3.50 12.60
C PRO A 185 -27.18 -2.64 13.45
N ASN A 186 -27.27 -2.95 14.76
CA ASN A 186 -28.02 -2.13 15.74
C ASN A 186 -27.39 -0.74 15.95
N THR A 187 -26.12 -0.58 15.60
CA THR A 187 -25.33 0.64 15.80
C THR A 187 -25.18 1.40 14.47
N PRO A 188 -25.85 2.56 14.26
CA PRO A 188 -25.92 3.25 12.96
C PRO A 188 -24.64 3.98 12.53
N THR A 189 -23.61 4.06 13.38
CA THR A 189 -22.52 5.04 13.21
C THR A 189 -21.36 4.57 12.33
N PHE A 190 -21.23 3.28 12.02
CA PHE A 190 -19.97 2.74 11.49
C PHE A 190 -20.00 2.26 10.04
N CYS A 191 -21.17 2.11 9.41
CA CYS A 191 -21.25 1.65 8.02
C CYS A 191 -20.58 2.60 7.00
N CYS A 192 -20.38 3.89 7.34
CA CYS A 192 -19.82 4.90 6.42
C CYS A 192 -18.36 5.29 6.69
N LYS A 193 -17.75 4.96 7.85
CA LYS A 193 -16.37 5.37 8.18
C LYS A 193 -15.33 4.24 8.08
N THR A 194 -15.74 2.97 8.12
CA THR A 194 -14.82 1.82 7.98
C THR A 194 -14.55 1.43 6.53
N ASN A 195 -15.35 1.90 5.56
CA ASN A 195 -15.09 1.69 4.12
C ASN A 195 -13.73 2.24 3.66
N HIS A 196 -13.16 3.22 4.36
CA HIS A 196 -11.86 3.79 4.00
C HIS A 196 -10.67 3.37 4.88
N THR A 197 -10.89 2.87 6.10
CA THR A 197 -9.79 2.66 7.07
C THR A 197 -9.61 1.22 7.56
N ALA A 198 -10.65 0.39 7.55
CA ALA A 198 -10.54 -1.02 7.97
C ALA A 198 -10.40 -1.99 6.79
N HIS A 199 -10.88 -1.60 5.60
CA HIS A 199 -11.05 -2.50 4.45
C HIS A 199 -9.76 -2.88 3.69
N ARG A 200 -8.58 -2.42 4.13
CA ARG A 200 -7.32 -2.64 3.41
C ARG A 200 -6.15 -2.99 4.33
N ARG A 201 -6.43 -3.82 5.33
CA ARG A 201 -5.38 -4.56 6.05
C ARG A 201 -5.35 -5.97 5.48
N SER A 202 -4.77 -6.13 4.30
CA SER A 202 -4.35 -7.45 3.87
C SER A 202 -3.14 -7.81 4.71
N ILE A 203 -3.29 -8.76 5.63
CA ILE A 203 -2.14 -9.50 6.16
C ILE A 203 -1.75 -10.47 5.05
N GLY A 204 -1.16 -9.90 4.01
CA GLY A 204 -0.46 -10.67 3.00
C GLY A 204 0.83 -11.14 3.66
N PHE A 205 1.14 -12.42 3.53
CA PHE A 205 2.47 -12.96 3.79
C PHE A 205 3.43 -12.43 2.71
N SER A 206 3.71 -11.12 2.74
CA SER A 206 4.66 -10.45 1.86
C SER A 206 5.92 -10.17 2.65
N GLU A 207 7.06 -10.54 2.09
CA GLU A 207 8.38 -10.29 2.67
C GLU A 207 9.10 -9.25 1.80
N ILE A 208 10.00 -8.46 2.38
CA ILE A 208 10.91 -7.61 1.62
C ILE A 208 12.18 -8.42 1.37
N CYS A 209 12.52 -8.60 0.10
CA CYS A 209 13.82 -9.10 -0.32
C CYS A 209 14.72 -7.89 -0.62
N GLY A 210 15.83 -7.77 0.09
CA GLY A 210 16.91 -6.83 -0.21
C GLY A 210 18.10 -7.59 -0.76
N LEU A 211 18.79 -7.07 -1.78
CA LEU A 211 19.94 -7.71 -2.40
C LEU A 211 20.95 -6.66 -2.89
N SER A 212 22.21 -7.06 -3.02
CA SER A 212 23.24 -6.27 -3.71
C SER A 212 23.50 -6.88 -5.08
N ILE A 213 23.54 -6.08 -6.14
CA ILE A 213 23.81 -6.57 -7.50
C ILE A 213 24.69 -5.58 -8.28
N GLN A 214 25.57 -6.10 -9.13
CA GLN A 214 26.35 -5.26 -10.03
C GLN A 214 25.46 -4.49 -11.01
N ARG A 215 25.80 -3.22 -11.22
CA ARG A 215 25.07 -2.28 -12.07
C ARG A 215 25.05 -2.70 -13.54
N ALA A 216 26.11 -3.35 -14.02
CA ALA A 216 26.19 -3.91 -15.37
C ALA A 216 25.21 -5.08 -15.56
N THR A 217 25.15 -5.98 -14.59
CA THR A 217 24.29 -7.18 -14.62
C THR A 217 22.82 -6.84 -14.45
N ARG A 218 22.51 -5.77 -13.69
CA ARG A 218 21.14 -5.21 -13.66
C ARG A 218 20.73 -4.58 -14.99
N LYS A 219 21.61 -3.80 -15.64
CA LYS A 219 21.32 -3.19 -16.96
C LYS A 219 21.03 -4.23 -18.06
N ALA A 220 21.53 -5.46 -17.91
CA ALA A 220 21.19 -6.59 -18.77
C ALA A 220 19.74 -7.12 -18.56
N GLY A 221 18.97 -6.56 -17.62
CA GLY A 221 17.53 -6.81 -17.45
C GLY A 221 17.17 -8.08 -16.69
N GLY A 222 18.14 -8.76 -16.06
CA GLY A 222 17.91 -10.01 -15.33
C GLY A 222 17.13 -9.82 -14.02
N SER A 223 17.53 -8.88 -13.16
CA SER A 223 16.97 -8.79 -11.80
C SER A 223 15.57 -8.16 -11.73
N ASP A 224 15.25 -7.21 -12.63
CA ASP A 224 13.96 -6.52 -12.65
C ASP A 224 12.81 -7.47 -13.06
N LYS A 225 13.11 -8.55 -13.80
CA LYS A 225 12.15 -9.60 -14.14
C LYS A 225 11.88 -10.55 -12.98
N VAL A 226 12.92 -10.84 -12.18
CA VAL A 226 12.83 -11.76 -11.03
C VAL A 226 12.16 -11.08 -9.84
N THR A 227 12.46 -9.81 -9.60
CA THR A 227 11.93 -9.04 -8.47
C THR A 227 11.24 -7.74 -8.92
N PRO A 228 10.15 -7.81 -9.70
CA PRO A 228 9.45 -6.61 -10.18
C PRO A 228 8.89 -5.75 -9.03
N GLY A 229 8.72 -6.37 -7.86
CA GLY A 229 8.08 -5.75 -6.71
C GLY A 229 6.60 -5.53 -6.95
N ARG A 230 5.94 -4.85 -6.02
CA ARG A 230 4.50 -4.57 -6.14
C ARG A 230 4.19 -3.27 -6.90
N ARG A 231 5.15 -2.35 -6.99
CA ARG A 231 5.10 -1.15 -7.85
C ARG A 231 6.34 -1.09 -8.74
N ALA A 232 7.50 -1.10 -8.09
CA ALA A 232 8.83 -1.18 -8.70
C ALA A 232 9.82 -1.60 -7.62
N ALA A 233 10.96 -2.17 -8.02
CA ALA A 233 12.09 -2.40 -7.12
C ALA A 233 12.75 -1.05 -6.76
N THR A 234 13.06 -0.85 -5.48
CA THR A 234 13.80 0.31 -5.00
C THR A 234 15.28 0.07 -5.25
N VAL A 235 16.00 1.02 -5.84
CA VAL A 235 17.42 0.87 -6.16
C VAL A 235 18.19 2.00 -5.51
N SER A 236 19.17 1.66 -4.67
CA SER A 236 20.06 2.61 -4.00
C SER A 236 21.50 2.36 -4.45
N PRO A 237 22.25 3.40 -4.85
CA PRO A 237 23.66 3.25 -5.18
C PRO A 237 24.47 2.92 -3.92
N LEU A 238 25.48 2.06 -4.05
CA LEU A 238 26.47 1.79 -3.00
C LEU A 238 27.70 2.70 -3.21
N GLU A 239 28.57 2.77 -2.19
CA GLU A 239 29.82 3.56 -2.25
C GLU A 239 30.76 3.05 -3.35
N ASP A 240 30.79 1.73 -3.54
CA ASP A 240 31.37 1.12 -4.73
C ASP A 240 30.44 1.34 -5.93
N GLY A 241 30.86 2.21 -6.86
CA GLY A 241 30.04 2.67 -7.99
C GLY A 241 29.63 1.58 -8.99
N GLU A 242 30.22 0.38 -8.87
CA GLU A 242 29.86 -0.79 -9.65
C GLU A 242 28.66 -1.56 -9.08
N TRP A 243 28.29 -1.34 -7.82
CA TRP A 243 27.23 -2.07 -7.13
C TRP A 243 26.01 -1.21 -6.79
N VAL A 244 24.84 -1.84 -6.80
CA VAL A 244 23.58 -1.23 -6.37
C VAL A 244 22.86 -2.16 -5.40
N ALA A 245 22.29 -1.58 -4.35
CA ALA A 245 21.37 -2.29 -3.47
C ALA A 245 19.95 -2.19 -4.04
N VAL A 246 19.29 -3.34 -4.22
CA VAL A 246 17.93 -3.44 -4.72
C VAL A 246 17.03 -4.00 -3.62
N SER A 247 15.92 -3.33 -3.35
CA SER A 247 14.91 -3.79 -2.39
C SER A 247 13.55 -3.92 -3.04
N SER A 248 12.93 -5.09 -2.92
CA SER A 248 11.67 -5.41 -3.59
C SER A 248 10.79 -6.32 -2.73
N MET A 249 9.47 -6.17 -2.86
CA MET A 249 8.51 -7.01 -2.13
C MET A 249 8.29 -8.31 -2.91
N VAL A 250 8.42 -9.44 -2.20
CA VAL A 250 8.26 -10.79 -2.76
C VAL A 250 7.21 -11.58 -1.96
N GLU A 251 6.59 -12.56 -2.62
CA GLU A 251 5.67 -13.48 -1.96
C GLU A 251 6.45 -14.47 -1.10
N ALA A 252 6.04 -14.68 0.16
CA ALA A 252 6.76 -15.55 1.09
C ALA A 252 6.90 -17.01 0.59
N THR A 253 5.93 -17.50 -0.20
CA THR A 253 5.97 -18.85 -0.79
C THR A 253 7.04 -19.02 -1.86
N ARG A 254 7.40 -17.93 -2.56
CA ARG A 254 8.36 -17.89 -3.66
C ARG A 254 9.72 -17.32 -3.25
N ALA A 255 9.87 -16.95 -1.98
CA ALA A 255 11.07 -16.33 -1.43
C ALA A 255 12.34 -17.15 -1.73
N ALA A 256 12.31 -18.46 -1.49
CA ALA A 256 13.45 -19.35 -1.73
C ALA A 256 13.86 -19.39 -3.21
N ASP A 257 12.90 -19.66 -4.11
CA ASP A 257 13.16 -19.72 -5.55
C ASP A 257 13.71 -18.38 -6.08
N VAL A 258 13.20 -17.27 -5.55
CA VAL A 258 13.66 -15.93 -5.93
C VAL A 258 15.10 -15.70 -5.47
N MET A 259 15.48 -16.12 -4.26
CA MET A 259 16.88 -16.02 -3.80
C MET A 259 17.82 -16.79 -4.73
N ASP A 260 17.48 -18.03 -5.09
CA ASP A 260 18.31 -18.86 -5.96
C ASP A 260 18.45 -18.23 -7.36
N GLN A 261 17.36 -17.69 -7.91
CA GLN A 261 17.39 -16.97 -9.20
C GLN A 261 18.29 -15.73 -9.13
N LEU A 262 18.26 -14.99 -8.02
CA LEU A 262 19.07 -13.79 -7.84
C LEU A 262 20.55 -14.14 -7.72
N VAL A 263 20.91 -15.17 -6.96
CA VAL A 263 22.28 -15.66 -6.84
C VAL A 263 22.81 -16.13 -8.20
N ASN A 264 22.00 -16.84 -9.00
CA ASN A 264 22.37 -17.27 -10.35
C ASN A 264 22.61 -16.10 -11.33
N ILE A 265 21.97 -14.96 -11.10
CA ILE A 265 22.18 -13.74 -11.88
C ILE A 265 23.45 -12.99 -11.41
N GLY A 266 24.06 -13.40 -10.30
CA GLY A 266 25.24 -12.74 -9.72
C GLY A 266 24.87 -11.64 -8.71
N ALA A 267 23.72 -11.75 -8.06
CA ALA A 267 23.43 -10.98 -6.86
C ALA A 267 24.19 -11.57 -5.65
N GLU A 268 24.72 -10.69 -4.82
CA GLU A 268 25.41 -11.01 -3.57
C GLU A 268 24.61 -10.44 -2.38
N ASP A 269 24.84 -11.00 -1.19
CA ASP A 269 24.21 -10.56 0.07
C ASP A 269 22.67 -10.44 0.00
N VAL A 270 22.01 -11.47 -0.54
CA VAL A 270 20.55 -11.53 -0.61
C VAL A 270 19.97 -11.77 0.79
N LEU A 271 19.14 -10.83 1.25
CA LEU A 271 18.54 -10.78 2.58
C LEU A 271 17.01 -10.77 2.48
N ILE A 272 16.35 -11.52 3.35
CA ILE A 272 14.89 -11.51 3.48
C ILE A 272 14.48 -10.92 4.81
N ILE A 273 13.60 -9.92 4.77
CA ILE A 273 13.04 -9.24 5.92
C ILE A 273 11.53 -9.51 5.95
N LYS A 274 11.07 -10.11 7.04
CA LYS A 274 9.65 -10.32 7.29
C LYS A 274 8.97 -9.00 7.60
N LEU A 275 7.81 -8.77 6.99
CA LEU A 275 6.95 -7.64 7.30
C LEU A 275 5.82 -8.07 8.22
N ASP A 276 5.64 -7.33 9.32
CA ASP A 276 4.50 -7.52 10.21
C ASP A 276 3.21 -6.95 9.62
N ASN A 277 3.31 -5.80 8.92
CA ASN A 277 2.15 -5.11 8.35
C ASN A 277 2.54 -4.27 7.13
N CYS A 278 1.71 -4.31 6.09
CA CYS A 278 1.80 -3.41 4.95
C CYS A 278 0.42 -2.83 4.63
N ARG A 279 0.31 -1.49 4.66
CA ARG A 279 -0.90 -0.80 4.23
C ARG A 279 -0.82 -0.44 2.77
N TRP A 280 -1.89 -0.68 2.03
CA TRP A 280 -1.92 -0.28 0.64
C TRP A 280 -3.31 0.02 0.14
N SER A 281 -3.36 0.96 -0.80
CA SER A 281 -4.59 1.34 -1.48
C SER A 281 -4.91 0.31 -2.56
N ALA A 282 -5.73 -0.69 -2.24
CA ALA A 282 -6.29 -1.66 -3.19
C ALA A 282 -7.39 -1.05 -4.05
N LEU A 283 -7.10 0.00 -4.83
CA LEU A 283 -8.05 0.47 -5.84
C LEU A 283 -8.07 -0.43 -7.09
N VAL A 284 -7.28 -1.51 -7.13
CA VAL A 284 -7.08 -2.31 -8.37
C VAL A 284 -6.99 -3.83 -8.12
N ALA A 285 -7.60 -4.38 -7.08
CA ALA A 285 -7.41 -5.81 -6.78
C ALA A 285 -8.70 -6.53 -6.36
N THR A 286 -9.69 -6.58 -7.25
CA THR A 286 -10.69 -7.66 -7.25
C THR A 286 -11.01 -8.05 -8.69
N ALA A 287 -10.89 -9.36 -8.94
CA ALA A 287 -11.18 -10.08 -10.19
C ALA A 287 -10.18 -9.91 -11.35
N VAL A 288 -9.08 -10.67 -11.29
CA VAL A 288 -8.45 -11.20 -12.51
C VAL A 288 -9.31 -12.37 -12.99
N ALA A 289 -10.41 -12.06 -13.68
CA ALA A 289 -10.90 -12.93 -14.74
C ALA A 289 -9.98 -12.72 -15.96
N PRO A 290 -9.77 -13.69 -16.86
CA PRO A 290 -8.94 -13.53 -18.04
C PRO A 290 -9.71 -12.69 -19.06
N LEU A 291 -10.00 -11.43 -18.73
CA LEU A 291 -10.10 -10.40 -19.72
C LEU A 291 -8.67 -10.15 -20.16
N VAL A 292 -8.36 -10.59 -21.38
CA VAL A 292 -7.35 -9.96 -22.21
C VAL A 292 -7.82 -8.52 -22.41
N ALA A 293 -7.75 -7.71 -21.34
CA ALA A 293 -7.54 -6.30 -21.49
C ALA A 293 -6.16 -6.25 -22.12
N LEU A 294 -6.13 -5.88 -23.40
CA LEU A 294 -4.95 -5.27 -23.96
C LEU A 294 -4.63 -4.11 -23.00
N ALA A 295 -3.77 -4.38 -22.02
CA ALA A 295 -2.82 -3.39 -21.57
C ALA A 295 -2.11 -3.02 -22.85
N GLN A 296 -2.66 -2.03 -23.54
CA GLN A 296 -1.87 -1.30 -24.51
C GLN A 296 -0.74 -0.78 -23.65
N ASP A 297 0.44 -1.35 -23.84
CA ASP A 297 1.68 -0.71 -23.47
C ASP A 297 1.51 0.77 -23.82
N ILE A 298 1.81 1.66 -22.88
CA ILE A 298 1.81 3.10 -23.16
C ILE A 298 2.73 3.27 -24.36
N VAL A 299 2.14 3.50 -25.53
CA VAL A 299 2.89 3.69 -26.77
C VAL A 299 3.60 5.02 -26.61
N TYR A 300 4.93 4.94 -26.54
CA TYR A 300 5.79 6.12 -26.45
C TYR A 300 6.18 6.55 -27.87
N ASP A 301 5.28 7.24 -28.54
CA ASP A 301 5.51 7.87 -29.84
C ASP A 301 5.73 9.39 -29.71
N ALA A 302 6.56 9.92 -30.60
CA ALA A 302 7.19 11.24 -30.53
C ALA A 302 6.24 12.46 -30.71
N ILE A 303 4.92 12.27 -30.65
CA ILE A 303 3.91 13.29 -30.99
C ILE A 303 2.90 13.49 -29.84
N HIS A 304 3.38 13.57 -28.59
CA HIS A 304 2.51 13.72 -27.41
C HIS A 304 2.78 15.00 -26.61
N ASN A 305 2.53 16.15 -27.24
CA ASN A 305 2.15 17.37 -26.51
C ASN A 305 0.64 17.56 -26.68
N ALA A 306 -0.13 17.10 -25.69
CA ALA A 306 -1.58 17.29 -25.69
C ALA A 306 -2.00 18.77 -25.60
N THR A 307 -1.10 19.66 -25.16
CA THR A 307 -1.26 21.12 -25.02
C THR A 307 0.09 21.84 -25.14
N SER A 308 0.09 23.17 -25.27
CA SER A 308 1.30 24.01 -25.08
C SER A 308 1.84 23.82 -23.65
N ILE A 309 3.17 23.99 -23.47
CA ILE A 309 3.83 23.95 -22.14
C ILE A 309 3.48 25.16 -21.26
N GLN A 310 2.82 26.17 -21.84
CA GLN A 310 2.40 27.38 -21.16
C GLN A 310 1.59 27.09 -19.90
N GLY A 311 1.86 27.87 -18.85
CA GLY A 311 1.14 27.83 -17.59
C GLY A 311 2.05 27.59 -16.39
N THR A 312 1.46 27.65 -15.20
CA THR A 312 2.13 27.35 -13.93
C THR A 312 1.88 25.90 -13.56
N TRP A 313 2.95 25.15 -13.41
CA TRP A 313 2.96 23.74 -13.06
C TRP A 313 3.50 23.57 -11.65
N SER A 314 2.86 22.78 -10.80
CA SER A 314 3.31 22.53 -9.43
C SER A 314 3.19 21.06 -9.05
N SER A 315 4.14 20.56 -8.26
CA SER A 315 4.18 19.18 -7.79
C SER A 315 3.52 18.99 -6.43
N GLY A 316 3.19 17.74 -6.10
CA GLY A 316 2.70 17.35 -4.79
C GLY A 316 1.40 18.03 -4.39
N SER A 317 1.43 18.76 -3.26
CA SER A 317 0.29 19.46 -2.66
C SER A 317 -0.05 20.80 -3.33
N GLN A 318 0.72 21.24 -4.33
CA GLN A 318 0.53 22.49 -5.08
C GLN A 318 0.63 23.79 -4.25
N HIS A 319 1.26 23.73 -3.07
CA HIS A 319 1.48 24.92 -2.22
C HIS A 319 2.71 25.73 -2.64
N VAL A 320 3.71 25.10 -3.26
CA VAL A 320 4.82 25.83 -3.89
C VAL A 320 4.34 26.32 -5.25
N ARG A 321 4.30 27.63 -5.44
CA ARG A 321 3.84 28.27 -6.67
C ARG A 321 4.81 29.38 -7.03
N THR A 322 5.05 29.57 -8.30
CA THR A 322 5.78 30.73 -8.84
C THR A 322 4.95 32.01 -8.67
N GLY A 323 5.61 33.16 -8.66
CA GLY A 323 5.03 34.50 -8.59
C GLY A 323 5.48 35.32 -7.38
N PRO A 324 4.84 36.49 -7.17
CA PRO A 324 5.16 37.41 -6.06
C PRO A 324 4.87 36.81 -4.68
N ASP A 325 4.02 35.79 -4.61
CA ASP A 325 3.68 35.08 -3.38
C ASP A 325 4.79 34.14 -2.88
N PHE A 326 5.85 33.92 -3.68
CA PHE A 326 6.97 33.05 -3.33
C PHE A 326 8.27 33.82 -3.09
N ALA A 327 8.66 34.67 -4.04
CA ALA A 327 9.86 35.47 -3.95
C ALA A 327 9.54 36.95 -4.10
N ASN A 328 10.05 37.77 -3.17
CA ASN A 328 10.03 39.21 -3.28
C ASN A 328 11.45 39.73 -3.63
N PRO A 329 11.71 40.05 -4.91
CA PRO A 329 13.02 40.46 -5.38
C PRO A 329 13.45 41.84 -4.83
N LEU A 330 12.51 42.72 -4.48
CA LEU A 330 12.82 44.07 -3.98
C LEU A 330 13.47 44.04 -2.60
N ASN A 331 12.97 43.17 -1.72
CA ASN A 331 13.48 43.01 -0.36
C ASN A 331 14.43 41.82 -0.21
N SER A 332 14.76 41.13 -1.31
CA SER A 332 15.54 39.88 -1.32
C SER A 332 15.04 38.87 -0.27
N SER A 333 13.72 38.68 -0.21
CA SER A 333 13.06 37.84 0.81
C SER A 333 12.16 36.79 0.19
N PHE A 334 12.03 35.64 0.83
CA PHE A 334 11.14 34.57 0.42
C PHE A 334 9.97 34.40 1.38
N ILE A 335 8.83 33.96 0.84
CA ILE A 335 7.66 33.55 1.60
C ILE A 335 7.62 32.02 1.59
N TYR A 336 7.57 31.41 2.78
CA TYR A 336 7.66 29.98 2.94
C TYR A 336 6.32 29.28 2.68
N PRO A 337 6.25 28.35 1.72
CA PRO A 337 5.10 27.49 1.55
C PRO A 337 4.95 26.54 2.74
N SER A 338 3.72 26.10 3.04
CA SER A 338 3.44 25.16 4.14
C SER A 338 4.02 23.75 3.93
N THR A 339 4.37 23.40 2.68
CA THR A 339 4.90 22.09 2.30
C THR A 339 5.97 22.20 1.23
N ALA A 340 6.94 21.29 1.23
CA ALA A 340 7.95 21.17 0.18
C ALA A 340 7.34 20.82 -1.19
N GLY A 341 8.01 21.26 -2.25
CA GLY A 341 7.57 21.06 -3.62
C GLY A 341 8.43 21.84 -4.62
N ILE A 342 8.13 21.61 -5.89
CA ILE A 342 8.72 22.32 -7.03
C ILE A 342 7.61 22.82 -7.94
N SER A 343 7.81 24.02 -8.48
CA SER A 343 6.93 24.65 -9.44
C SER A 343 7.72 25.34 -10.53
N TYR A 344 7.23 25.22 -11.77
CA TYR A 344 7.74 25.95 -12.93
C TYR A 344 6.60 26.69 -13.61
N SER A 345 6.86 27.91 -14.07
CA SER A 345 5.98 28.64 -14.97
C SER A 345 6.63 28.87 -16.31
N PHE A 346 5.87 28.70 -17.38
CA PHE A 346 6.31 28.95 -18.76
C PHE A 346 5.35 29.89 -19.49
N THR A 347 5.89 30.85 -20.22
CA THR A 347 5.14 31.75 -21.12
C THR A 347 5.39 31.41 -22.58
N ASN A 348 4.43 31.69 -23.46
CA ASN A 348 4.63 31.50 -24.91
C ASN A 348 5.76 32.36 -25.49
N ASP A 349 6.10 33.46 -24.82
CA ASP A 349 7.17 34.37 -25.24
C ASP A 349 8.58 33.86 -24.88
N GLY A 350 8.70 32.64 -24.34
CA GLY A 350 9.99 31.99 -24.07
C GLY A 350 10.59 32.34 -22.72
N PHE A 351 9.79 32.81 -21.74
CA PHE A 351 10.26 33.06 -20.38
C PHE A 351 9.82 31.96 -19.41
N TRP A 352 10.65 31.70 -18.41
CA TRP A 352 10.38 30.71 -17.37
C TRP A 352 10.69 31.26 -15.98
N GLU A 353 10.04 30.68 -14.98
CA GLU A 353 10.33 30.90 -13.57
C GLU A 353 10.27 29.57 -12.82
N GLN A 354 11.12 29.41 -11.81
CA GLN A 354 11.17 28.28 -10.90
C GLN A 354 11.05 28.73 -9.46
N ALA A 355 10.24 27.98 -8.72
CA ALA A 355 10.10 28.03 -7.29
C ALA A 355 10.33 26.61 -6.72
N LEU A 356 11.36 26.44 -5.91
CA LEU A 356 11.70 25.17 -5.28
C LEU A 356 11.83 25.35 -3.77
N TYR A 357 11.12 24.52 -3.01
CA TYR A 357 11.26 24.44 -1.56
C TYR A 357 11.47 23.00 -1.15
N ARG A 358 12.58 22.70 -0.48
CA ARG A 358 12.92 21.35 -0.01
C ARG A 358 13.55 21.38 1.38
N PHE A 359 13.50 20.25 2.07
CA PHE A 359 14.18 20.03 3.33
C PHE A 359 15.21 18.91 3.19
N GLU A 360 16.35 19.08 3.82
CA GLU A 360 17.37 18.06 4.00
C GLU A 360 17.39 17.68 5.48
N GLY A 361 16.96 16.44 5.76
CA GLY A 361 16.99 15.90 7.12
C GLY A 361 18.38 15.42 7.49
N ASN A 362 18.74 15.56 8.77
CA ASN A 362 19.97 15.00 9.33
C ASN A 362 19.63 13.83 10.25
N ALA A 363 20.02 12.61 9.85
CA ALA A 363 19.69 11.39 10.60
C ALA A 363 20.36 11.33 11.99
N SER A 364 21.56 11.91 12.12
CA SER A 364 22.30 11.94 13.38
C SER A 364 21.75 12.99 14.35
N TYR A 365 21.20 14.09 13.83
CA TYR A 365 20.67 15.20 14.61
C TYR A 365 19.30 15.63 14.07
N PRO A 366 18.21 14.99 14.52
CA PRO A 366 16.86 15.25 13.99
C PRO A 366 16.38 16.69 14.13
N GLN A 367 16.92 17.45 15.09
CA GLN A 367 16.65 18.88 15.25
C GLN A 367 17.34 19.78 14.21
N CYS A 368 18.33 19.26 13.48
CA CYS A 368 19.12 19.99 12.48
C CYS A 368 18.55 19.77 11.07
N ILE A 369 17.29 20.16 10.86
CA ILE A 369 16.66 20.08 9.54
C ILE A 369 17.02 21.33 8.75
N LYS A 370 17.66 21.15 7.59
CA LYS A 370 18.03 22.25 6.71
C LYS A 370 16.90 22.53 5.71
N GLY A 371 16.41 23.76 5.68
CA GLY A 371 15.45 24.23 4.68
C GLY A 371 16.16 24.95 3.53
N ILE A 372 15.86 24.59 2.29
CA ILE A 372 16.45 25.21 1.09
C ILE A 372 15.32 25.74 0.22
N VAL A 373 15.36 27.04 -0.05
CA VAL A 373 14.45 27.73 -0.97
C VAL A 373 15.26 28.26 -2.14
N ILE A 374 14.82 27.98 -3.35
CA ILE A 374 15.47 28.43 -4.59
C ILE A 374 14.43 29.14 -5.45
N PHE A 375 14.82 30.31 -5.96
CA PHE A 375 14.11 31.06 -6.99
C PHE A 375 15.05 31.38 -8.14
N GLN A 376 14.60 31.10 -9.36
CA GLN A 376 15.27 31.50 -10.59
C GLN A 376 14.23 31.84 -11.66
N HIS A 377 14.60 32.74 -12.56
CA HIS A 377 13.80 33.01 -13.75
C HIS A 377 14.70 33.50 -14.89
N GLY A 378 14.19 33.42 -16.10
CA GLY A 378 14.93 33.82 -17.30
C GLY A 378 14.25 33.35 -18.57
N THR A 379 15.04 32.93 -19.55
CA THR A 379 14.57 32.50 -20.87
C THR A 379 14.73 30.99 -21.06
N TYR A 380 13.77 30.35 -21.70
CA TYR A 380 13.84 28.94 -22.06
C TYR A 380 13.81 28.74 -23.57
N GLN A 381 14.40 27.64 -24.03
CA GLN A 381 14.38 27.23 -25.43
C GLN A 381 13.94 25.77 -25.52
N LEU A 382 12.97 25.51 -26.40
CA LEU A 382 12.55 24.16 -26.77
C LEU A 382 13.38 23.71 -27.97
N ASN A 383 14.20 22.69 -27.76
CA ASN A 383 15.05 22.15 -28.81
C ASN A 383 14.27 21.18 -29.70
N SER A 384 14.67 21.06 -30.97
CA SER A 384 14.02 20.17 -31.95
C SER A 384 14.11 18.68 -31.62
N ASN A 385 15.02 18.31 -30.72
CA ASN A 385 15.18 16.96 -30.17
C ASN A 385 14.22 16.65 -29.01
N GLY A 386 13.31 17.56 -28.65
CA GLY A 386 12.35 17.39 -27.55
C GLY A 386 12.93 17.68 -26.15
N SER A 387 14.13 18.26 -26.07
CA SER A 387 14.73 18.74 -24.83
C SER A 387 14.37 20.20 -24.56
N ILE A 388 14.45 20.63 -23.29
CA ILE A 388 14.24 22.02 -22.88
C ILE A 388 15.47 22.52 -22.13
N SER A 389 15.95 23.70 -22.52
CA SER A 389 17.07 24.38 -21.88
C SER A 389 16.58 25.64 -21.19
N LEU A 390 16.83 25.74 -19.89
CA LEU A 390 16.40 26.84 -19.01
C LEU A 390 17.61 27.69 -18.65
N THR A 391 17.69 28.89 -19.21
CA THR A 391 18.79 29.82 -18.96
C THR A 391 18.32 30.92 -18.03
N PRO A 392 18.80 30.99 -16.77
CA PRO A 392 18.43 32.04 -15.84
C PRO A 392 19.16 33.36 -16.14
N TRP A 393 18.61 34.48 -15.69
CA TRP A 393 19.37 35.73 -15.59
C TRP A 393 20.25 35.72 -14.35
N TRP A 394 21.53 35.98 -14.54
CA TRP A 394 22.53 35.81 -13.50
C TRP A 394 22.34 36.75 -12.30
N GLN A 395 21.72 37.93 -12.49
CA GLN A 395 21.49 38.90 -11.41
C GLN A 395 20.31 38.56 -10.48
N ASP A 396 19.37 37.73 -10.93
CA ASP A 396 18.05 37.64 -10.29
C ASP A 396 17.87 36.38 -9.44
N GLY A 397 18.51 35.28 -9.80
CA GLY A 397 18.37 34.04 -9.06
C GLY A 397 18.89 34.14 -7.63
N ARG A 398 18.14 33.58 -6.68
CA ARG A 398 18.45 33.60 -5.25
C ARG A 398 18.26 32.21 -4.65
N ILE A 399 19.14 31.87 -3.72
CA ILE A 399 19.00 30.68 -2.87
C ILE A 399 19.05 31.12 -1.42
N GLN A 400 18.11 30.64 -0.63
CA GLN A 400 18.09 30.82 0.81
C GLN A 400 18.26 29.46 1.50
N VAL A 401 19.29 29.34 2.31
CA VAL A 401 19.57 28.14 3.10
C VAL A 401 19.36 28.49 4.58
N GLN A 402 18.41 27.79 5.19
CA GLN A 402 18.18 27.82 6.63
C GLN A 402 18.71 26.55 7.27
N ASP A 403 19.70 26.70 8.16
CA ASP A 403 20.29 25.58 8.88
C ASP A 403 20.34 25.91 10.38
N PRO A 404 19.44 25.36 11.20
CA PRO A 404 19.38 25.64 12.63
C PRO A 404 20.66 25.32 13.41
N CYS A 405 21.52 24.44 12.86
CA CYS A 405 22.73 23.96 13.53
C CYS A 405 24.01 24.53 12.93
N ALA A 406 23.91 25.35 11.88
CA ALA A 406 25.04 26.08 11.35
C ALA A 406 25.32 27.37 12.16
N PRO A 407 26.57 27.87 12.17
CA PRO A 407 26.92 29.14 12.84
C PRO A 407 26.12 30.35 12.34
N VAL A 408 25.66 30.29 11.08
CA VAL A 408 24.77 31.26 10.47
C VAL A 408 23.60 30.49 9.89
N SER A 409 22.41 30.68 10.48
CA SER A 409 21.25 29.84 10.23
C SER A 409 20.32 30.34 9.13
N ASN A 410 20.63 31.46 8.48
CA ASN A 410 19.79 32.03 7.43
C ASN A 410 20.64 32.87 6.45
N ILE A 411 21.09 32.23 5.37
CA ILE A 411 21.95 32.86 4.35
C ILE A 411 21.19 32.96 3.04
N ILE A 412 21.17 34.15 2.43
CA ILE A 412 20.64 34.39 1.09
C ILE A 412 21.80 34.76 0.16
N THR A 413 22.01 34.00 -0.90
CA THR A 413 23.05 34.25 -1.91
C THR A 413 22.49 34.24 -3.32
N LEU A 414 23.27 34.79 -4.25
CA LEU A 414 23.04 34.66 -5.69
C LEU A 414 23.07 33.19 -6.11
N TYR A 415 22.16 32.81 -7.01
CA TYR A 415 22.07 31.46 -7.53
C TYR A 415 21.84 31.49 -9.04
N ASN A 416 22.84 31.07 -9.80
CA ASN A 416 22.82 31.08 -11.26
C ASN A 416 23.20 29.69 -11.77
N GLN A 417 22.20 28.89 -12.12
CA GLN A 417 22.37 27.53 -12.60
C GLN A 417 21.45 27.31 -13.80
N THR A 418 22.06 27.05 -14.96
CA THR A 418 21.32 26.64 -16.15
C THR A 418 20.82 25.21 -15.97
N GLU A 419 19.53 24.99 -16.17
CA GLU A 419 18.94 23.65 -16.12
C GLU A 419 18.73 23.10 -17.53
N TYR A 420 19.12 21.84 -17.74
CA TYR A 420 18.90 21.12 -18.98
C TYR A 420 18.06 19.88 -18.71
N MET A 421 16.92 19.77 -19.39
CA MET A 421 16.03 18.64 -19.28
C MET A 421 15.97 17.92 -20.61
N VAL A 422 16.39 16.65 -20.61
CA VAL A 422 16.55 15.84 -21.84
C VAL A 422 15.23 15.64 -22.54
N GLN A 423 14.14 15.57 -21.78
CA GLN A 423 12.82 15.31 -22.29
C GLN A 423 11.75 15.98 -21.42
N TRP A 424 10.67 16.40 -22.05
CA TRP A 424 9.45 16.82 -21.39
C TRP A 424 8.23 16.25 -22.11
N ARG A 425 7.15 15.97 -21.38
CA ARG A 425 5.91 15.41 -21.92
C ARG A 425 4.70 15.88 -21.11
N ILE A 426 3.58 16.15 -21.77
CA ILE A 426 2.32 16.48 -21.10
C ILE A 426 1.31 15.36 -21.34
N PHE A 427 0.88 14.73 -20.26
CA PHE A 427 -0.16 13.71 -20.25
C PHE A 427 -1.47 14.29 -19.76
N ARG A 428 -2.59 13.70 -20.18
CA ARG A 428 -3.91 14.03 -19.63
C ARG A 428 -4.29 12.99 -18.59
N ASP A 429 -4.26 13.36 -17.32
CA ASP A 429 -4.77 12.53 -16.23
C ASP A 429 -6.30 12.68 -16.15
N PRO A 430 -7.08 11.59 -16.17
CA PRO A 430 -8.54 11.65 -16.07
C PRO A 430 -9.06 12.33 -14.79
N THR A 431 -8.26 12.34 -13.72
CA THR A 431 -8.67 12.83 -12.40
C THR A 431 -8.21 14.26 -12.14
N TYR A 432 -6.97 14.58 -12.52
CA TYR A 432 -6.31 15.85 -12.16
C TYR A 432 -6.02 16.75 -13.36
N GLY A 433 -6.40 16.35 -14.58
CA GLY A 433 -6.21 17.14 -15.79
C GLY A 433 -4.80 17.03 -16.37
N PRO A 434 -4.27 18.07 -17.05
CA PRO A 434 -2.97 18.01 -17.70
C PRO A 434 -1.84 17.88 -16.66
N LYS A 435 -0.90 16.99 -16.95
CA LYS A 435 0.18 16.56 -16.08
C LYS A 435 1.51 16.63 -16.83
N LEU A 436 2.41 17.49 -16.38
CA LEU A 436 3.74 17.70 -16.94
C LEU A 436 4.74 16.75 -16.28
N HIS A 437 5.48 16.01 -17.11
CA HIS A 437 6.63 15.20 -16.72
C HIS A 437 7.88 15.82 -17.34
N LEU A 438 8.84 16.16 -16.50
CA LEU A 438 10.15 16.65 -16.90
C LEU A 438 11.19 15.58 -16.56
N PHE A 439 12.19 15.42 -17.41
CA PHE A 439 13.29 14.47 -17.21
C PHE A 439 14.60 15.23 -17.07
N GLN A 440 15.36 14.95 -16.02
CA GLN A 440 16.65 15.56 -15.75
C GLN A 440 17.69 15.18 -16.82
N TYR A 441 18.89 15.77 -16.73
CA TYR A 441 19.98 15.51 -17.67
C TYR A 441 20.42 14.04 -17.72
N ASP A 442 20.22 13.28 -16.64
CA ASP A 442 20.56 11.86 -16.50
C ASP A 442 19.42 10.92 -16.95
N GLY A 443 18.29 11.48 -17.38
CA GLY A 443 17.08 10.75 -17.76
C GLY A 443 16.17 10.37 -16.58
N ALA A 444 16.50 10.75 -15.35
CA ALA A 444 15.62 10.54 -14.20
C ALA A 444 14.39 11.46 -14.28
N PRO A 445 13.17 10.96 -14.03
CA PRO A 445 11.98 11.80 -14.01
C PRO A 445 11.98 12.71 -12.77
N LEU A 446 11.69 13.99 -12.96
CA LEU A 446 11.30 14.90 -11.88
C LEU A 446 9.93 14.51 -11.33
N ALA A 447 9.62 15.00 -10.12
CA ALA A 447 8.30 14.83 -9.54
C ALA A 447 7.23 15.34 -10.52
N PRO A 448 6.17 14.56 -10.79
CA PRO A 448 5.16 14.97 -11.75
C PRO A 448 4.45 16.24 -11.27
N MET A 449 4.20 17.14 -12.21
CA MET A 449 3.57 18.42 -11.94
C MET A 449 2.21 18.52 -12.61
N PHE A 450 1.30 19.24 -11.98
CA PHE A 450 -0.05 19.48 -12.48
C PHE A 450 -0.23 20.95 -12.79
N LEU A 451 -1.04 21.27 -13.80
CA LEU A 451 -1.33 22.64 -14.17
C LEU A 451 -2.17 23.31 -13.07
N VAL A 452 -1.67 24.41 -12.51
CA VAL A 452 -2.30 25.17 -11.43
C VAL A 452 -2.92 26.46 -11.95
N ALA A 453 -2.27 27.14 -12.91
CA ALA A 453 -2.76 28.40 -13.47
C ALA A 453 -2.42 28.52 -14.97
N ASP A 454 -3.36 29.07 -15.73
CA ASP A 454 -3.21 29.49 -17.12
C ASP A 454 -4.08 30.76 -17.31
N PRO A 455 -3.50 31.96 -17.52
CA PRO A 455 -2.09 32.26 -17.82
C PRO A 455 -1.11 32.01 -16.64
N PRO A 456 0.19 31.85 -16.91
CA PRO A 456 1.20 31.56 -15.88
C PRO A 456 1.32 32.70 -14.86
N ASN A 457 1.39 32.33 -13.59
CA ASN A 457 1.73 33.23 -12.48
C ASN A 457 3.25 33.27 -12.27
N MET A 458 3.90 34.34 -12.70
CA MET A 458 5.33 34.57 -12.53
C MET A 458 5.62 36.06 -12.37
N LEU A 459 6.81 36.40 -11.88
CA LEU A 459 7.31 37.76 -11.81
C LEU A 459 7.51 38.35 -13.22
N PRO A 460 7.64 39.69 -13.35
CA PRO A 460 7.81 40.34 -14.64
C PRO A 460 8.94 39.72 -15.47
N THR A 461 8.70 39.52 -16.76
CA THR A 461 9.62 38.92 -17.75
C THR A 461 10.75 39.88 -18.17
N ARG A 462 11.38 40.51 -17.19
CA ARG A 462 12.55 41.39 -17.33
C ARG A 462 13.48 41.18 -16.15
N VAL A 463 14.73 41.58 -16.30
CA VAL A 463 15.68 41.59 -15.18
C VAL A 463 15.11 42.42 -14.02
N LEU A 464 15.05 41.83 -12.83
CA LEU A 464 14.42 42.41 -11.64
C LEU A 464 15.41 43.22 -10.79
N ALA A 465 16.70 42.92 -10.87
CA ALA A 465 17.75 43.71 -10.25
C ALA A 465 17.73 45.16 -10.80
N VAL A 466 17.38 46.12 -9.94
CA VAL A 466 17.51 47.54 -10.22
C VAL A 466 19.00 47.89 -10.27
N ASN A 467 19.45 48.55 -11.33
CA ASN A 467 20.81 49.11 -11.46
C ASN A 467 21.15 49.97 -10.23
N LEU A 468 22.05 49.46 -9.38
CA LEU A 468 22.83 50.27 -8.44
C LEU A 468 24.17 50.63 -9.10
N THR A 469 24.13 51.27 -10.27
CA THR A 469 25.32 51.87 -10.89
C THR A 469 25.03 53.35 -11.16
N GLU A 470 25.52 54.14 -10.21
CA GLU A 470 26.14 55.45 -10.38
C GLU A 470 26.07 56.06 -11.78
N VAL A 471 25.37 57.19 -11.87
CA VAL A 471 25.80 58.28 -12.76
C VAL A 471 27.08 58.84 -12.13
N VAL A 472 28.23 58.30 -12.52
CA VAL A 472 29.50 59.04 -12.43
C VAL A 472 29.51 59.94 -13.67
N GLU A 473 29.13 61.20 -13.50
CA GLU A 473 29.47 62.24 -14.47
C GLU A 473 31.00 62.35 -14.53
N ASP A 474 31.53 62.17 -15.73
CA ASP A 474 32.95 62.31 -16.07
C ASP A 474 33.35 63.79 -15.97
N PRO A 475 34.23 64.23 -15.05
CA PRO A 475 34.63 65.63 -14.94
C PRO A 475 35.86 65.88 -15.79
N SER A 476 35.75 65.73 -17.12
CA SER A 476 36.73 66.32 -18.06
C SER A 476 36.23 66.34 -19.50
N SER A 477 35.43 67.36 -19.84
CA SER A 477 35.44 67.95 -21.19
C SER A 477 35.04 69.43 -21.13
N THR A 478 36.05 70.29 -21.03
CA THR A 478 36.04 71.68 -21.50
C THR A 478 37.28 71.90 -22.33
#